data_AF-A0A5B8CQA2-F1
#
_entry.id   AF-A0A5B8CQA2-F1
#
_cell.length_a   1.000
_cell.length_b   1.000
_cell.length_c   1.000
_cell.angle_alpha   90.00
_cell.angle_beta   90.00
_cell.angle_gamma   90.00
#
_symmetry.space_group_name_H-M   'P 1'
#
loop_
_entity.id
_entity.type
_entity.pdbx_description
1 polymer ?
#
loop_
_entity_poly.entity_id
_entity_poly.type
_entity_poly.pdbx_seq_one_letter_code
_entity_poly.pdbx_strand_id
1 'polypeptide(L)' 'MSFEDKTPEELLRIVKAGLGFTLQHDQVSADALCALETAAAESGARITLVQPIYMHRRPWSKQPWRPAALT' A
#
# COMPACT_ATOMS: atom_id res chain seq x y z
N MET A 1 -9.69 11.14 7.60
CA MET A 1 -9.31 10.29 8.76
C MET A 1 -8.15 9.44 8.28
N SER A 2 -6.91 9.81 8.64
CA SER A 2 -5.71 9.07 8.23
C SER A 2 -5.54 7.82 9.10
N PHE A 3 -5.32 6.68 8.45
CA PHE A 3 -5.08 5.37 9.09
C PHE A 3 -3.58 5.14 9.41
N GLU A 4 -2.76 6.18 9.30
CA GLU A 4 -1.29 6.12 9.27
C GLU A 4 -0.63 5.78 10.62
N ASP A 5 -1.37 5.84 11.74
CA ASP A 5 -0.86 5.55 13.10
C ASP A 5 -1.51 4.31 13.77
N LYS A 6 -2.32 3.53 13.04
CA LYS A 6 -3.01 2.38 13.66
C LYS A 6 -2.08 1.18 13.79
N THR A 7 -2.03 0.60 14.99
CA THR A 7 -1.24 -0.62 15.24
C THR A 7 -1.87 -1.81 14.49
N PRO A 8 -1.08 -2.86 14.17
CA PRO A 8 -1.61 -4.07 13.53
C PRO A 8 -2.80 -4.70 14.28
N GLU A 9 -2.82 -4.56 15.60
CA GLU A 9 -3.91 -5.06 16.45
C GLU A 9 -5.23 -4.31 16.24
N GLU A 10 -5.17 -2.99 16.00
CA GLU A 10 -6.36 -2.20 15.66
C GLU A 10 -6.88 -2.54 14.27
N LEU A 11 -5.96 -2.73 13.30
CA LEU A 11 -6.32 -3.18 11.96
C LEU A 11 -7.06 -4.52 12.03
N LEU A 12 -6.55 -5.48 12.82
CA LEU A 12 -7.22 -6.77 13.05
C LEU A 12 -8.62 -6.62 13.64
N ARG A 13 -8.82 -5.70 14.61
CA ARG A 13 -10.16 -5.44 15.16
C ARG A 13 -11.12 -4.89 14.11
N ILE A 14 -10.65 -4.03 13.22
CA ILE A 14 -11.46 -3.44 12.13
C ILE A 14 -11.84 -4.54 11.12
N VAL A 15 -10.89 -5.38 10.71
CA VAL A 15 -11.15 -6.52 9.83
C VAL A 15 -12.16 -7.47 10.46
N LYS A 16 -11.97 -7.86 11.73
CA LYS A 16 -12.89 -8.76 12.45
C LYS A 16 -14.30 -8.19 12.59
N ALA A 17 -14.45 -6.87 12.58
CA ALA A 17 -15.75 -6.21 12.55
C ALA A 17 -16.41 -6.21 11.15
N GLY A 18 -15.77 -6.80 10.14
CA GLY A 18 -16.27 -6.87 8.75
C GLY A 18 -15.96 -5.62 7.93
N LEU A 19 -15.15 -4.70 8.44
CA LEU A 19 -14.85 -3.45 7.76
C LEU A 19 -13.57 -3.58 6.92
N GLY A 20 -13.71 -3.32 5.62
CA GLY A 20 -12.59 -3.27 4.69
C GLY A 20 -11.81 -1.96 4.76
N PHE A 21 -10.51 -2.00 4.44
CA PHE A 21 -9.66 -0.81 4.34
C PHE A 21 -8.53 -1.01 3.34
N THR A 22 -7.82 0.08 3.04
CA THR A 22 -6.66 0.09 2.17
C THR A 22 -5.40 0.24 3.01
N LEU A 23 -4.38 -0.57 2.73
CA LEU A 23 -3.15 -0.64 3.49
C LEU A 23 -1.96 -0.53 2.54
N GLN A 24 -0.94 0.24 2.92
CA GLN A 24 0.32 0.29 2.18
C GLN A 24 1.20 -0.89 2.57
N HIS A 25 1.78 -1.56 1.58
CA HIS A 25 2.59 -2.76 1.81
C HIS A 25 3.83 -2.51 2.68
N ASP A 26 4.34 -1.28 2.72
CA ASP A 26 5.54 -0.91 3.47
C ASP A 26 5.31 -0.78 4.99
N GLN A 27 4.06 -0.63 5.43
CA GLN A 27 3.74 -0.31 6.82
C GLN A 27 3.56 -1.54 7.73
N VAL A 28 3.51 -2.75 7.17
CA VAL A 28 3.12 -3.95 7.93
C VAL A 28 4.02 -5.12 7.57
N SER A 29 4.46 -5.86 8.60
CA SER A 29 5.28 -7.06 8.42
C SER A 29 4.50 -8.19 7.73
N ALA A 30 5.21 -9.10 7.06
CA ALA A 30 4.59 -10.21 6.34
C ALA A 30 3.69 -11.09 7.24
N ASP A 31 4.12 -11.36 8.48
CA ASP A 31 3.32 -12.10 9.47
C ASP A 31 2.01 -11.39 9.83
N ALA A 32 2.06 -10.08 10.05
CA ALA A 32 0.86 -9.30 10.36
C ALA A 32 -0.07 -9.18 9.15
N LEU A 33 0.48 -9.12 7.94
CA LEU A 33 -0.30 -9.16 6.70
C LEU A 33 -1.08 -10.48 6.58
N CYS A 34 -0.42 -11.61 6.82
CA CYS A 34 -1.02 -12.94 6.78
C CYS A 34 -2.17 -13.07 7.78
N ALA A 35 -2.00 -12.55 9.00
CA ALA A 35 -3.05 -12.52 10.01
C ALA A 35 -4.25 -11.66 9.59
N LEU A 36 -4.00 -10.52 8.95
CA LEU A 36 -5.05 -9.62 8.44
C LEU A 36 -5.83 -10.25 7.28
N GLU A 37 -5.15 -10.91 6.33
CA GLU A 37 -5.79 -11.62 5.22
C GLU A 37 -6.65 -12.79 5.70
N THR A 38 -6.16 -13.54 6.68
CA THR A 38 -6.93 -14.63 7.32
C THR A 38 -8.19 -14.08 7.98
N ALA A 39 -8.06 -13.04 8.80
CA ALA A 39 -9.20 -12.41 9.46
C ALA A 39 -10.20 -11.81 8.45
N ALA A 40 -9.73 -11.32 7.30
CA ALA A 40 -10.56 -10.78 6.24
C ALA A 40 -11.36 -11.88 5.55
N ALA A 41 -10.75 -13.04 5.31
CA ALA A 41 -11.43 -14.21 4.77
C ALA A 41 -12.53 -14.72 5.72
N GLU A 42 -12.28 -14.73 7.03
CA GLU A 42 -13.26 -15.16 8.04
C GLU A 42 -14.44 -14.19 8.19
N SER A 43 -14.18 -12.87 8.08
CA SER A 43 -15.18 -11.82 8.29
C SER A 43 -15.90 -11.38 7.02
N GLY A 44 -15.38 -11.73 5.84
CA GLY A 44 -15.83 -11.20 4.55
C GLY A 44 -15.39 -9.75 4.27
N ALA A 45 -14.50 -9.19 5.11
CA ALA A 45 -13.95 -7.86 4.90
C ALA A 45 -13.00 -7.84 3.69
N ARG A 46 -12.94 -6.70 2.98
CA ARG A 46 -12.05 -6.52 1.83
C ARG A 46 -10.85 -5.65 2.19
N ILE A 47 -9.65 -6.23 2.14
CA ILE A 47 -8.40 -5.49 2.31
C ILE A 47 -7.80 -5.21 0.94
N THR A 48 -7.42 -3.96 0.68
CA THR A 48 -6.74 -3.57 -0.55
C THR A 48 -5.30 -3.19 -0.24
N LEU A 49 -4.35 -3.91 -0.84
CA LEU A 49 -2.92 -3.64 -0.68
C LEU A 49 -2.44 -2.70 -1.78
N VAL A 50 -1.86 -1.57 -1.38
CA VAL A 50 -1.24 -0.62 -2.30
C VAL A 50 0.27 -0.78 -2.20
N GLN A 51 0.89 -1.27 -3.27
CA GLN A 51 2.34 -1.18 -3.43
C GLN A 51 2.69 0.20 -4.02
N PRO A 52 3.62 0.95 -3.42
CA PRO A 52 4.12 2.16 -4.04
C PRO A 52 4.82 1.77 -5.35
N ILE A 53 4.29 2.22 -6.47
CA ILE A 53 4.98 2.13 -7.75
C ILE A 53 6.16 3.09 -7.65
N TYR A 54 7.36 2.56 -7.39
CA TYR A 54 8.59 3.33 -7.51
C TYR A 54 8.75 3.73 -8.98
N MET A 55 8.24 4.92 -9.32
CA MET A 55 8.55 5.53 -10.60
C MET A 55 10.03 5.87 -10.58
N HIS A 56 10.84 5.06 -11.26
CA HIS A 56 12.19 5.46 -11.66
C HIS A 56 12.06 6.73 -12.53
N ARG A 57 12.12 7.90 -11.90
CA ARG A 57 12.31 9.16 -12.60
C ARG A 57 13.70 9.09 -13.22
N ARG A 58 13.80 8.67 -14.48
CA ARG A 58 14.99 9.01 -15.28
C ARG A 58 15.10 10.53 -15.22
N PRO A 59 16.25 11.11 -14.87
CA PRO A 59 16.41 12.56 -14.88
C PRO A 59 15.97 13.07 -16.25
N TRP A 60 15.15 14.12 -16.25
CA TRP A 60 14.51 14.70 -17.43
C TRP A 60 15.50 14.96 -18.59
N SER A 61 16.78 15.14 -18.28
CA SER A 61 17.91 15.28 -19.21
C SER A 61 18.31 14.02 -19.98
N LYS A 62 17.80 12.84 -19.65
CA LYS A 62 18.15 11.54 -20.27
C LYS A 62 17.02 10.94 -21.11
N GLN A 63 15.96 11.69 -21.40
CA GLN A 63 14.88 11.24 -22.27
C GLN A 63 15.32 11.33 -23.75
N PRO A 64 15.34 10.21 -24.50
CA PRO A 64 15.90 10.15 -25.86
C PRO A 64 15.10 10.94 -26.91
N TRP A 65 13.84 11.31 -26.62
CA TRP A 65 13.00 12.11 -27.50
C TRP A 65 13.17 13.63 -27.34
N ARG A 66 14.10 14.10 -26.49
CA ARG A 66 14.35 15.53 -26.34
C ARG A 66 15.19 16.05 -27.51
N PRO A 67 14.76 17.12 -28.20
CA PRO A 67 15.64 17.83 -29.11
C PRO A 67 16.82 18.37 -28.30
N ALA A 68 18.05 18.10 -28.77
CA ALA A 68 19.25 18.72 -28.22
C ALA A 68 19.02 20.23 -28.17
N ALA A 69 19.30 20.85 -27.03
CA ALA A 69 19.16 22.29 -26.89
C ALA A 69 19.99 22.96 -28.01
N LEU A 70 19.30 23.68 -28.90
CA LEU A 70 19.91 24.52 -29.92
C LEU A 70 20.64 25.66 -29.21
N THR A 71 21.91 25.45 -28.89
CA THR A 71 22.89 26.51 -28.64
C THR A 71 23.37 27.10 -29.95
#